data_AF-A0A932V9A3-F1
#
_entry.id   AF-A0A932V9A3-F1
#
_cell.length_a   1.000
_cell.length_b   1.000
_cell.length_c   1.000
_cell.angle_alpha   90.00
_cell.angle_beta   90.00
_cell.angle_gamma   90.00
#
_symmetry.space_group_name_H-M   'P 1'
#
loop_
_entity.id
_entity.type
_entity.pdbx_description
1 polymer ?
#
loop_
_entity_poly.entity_id
_entity_poly.type
_entity_poly.pdbx_seq_one_letter_code
_entity_poly.pdbx_strand_id
1 'polypeptide(L)'
;MDPIDREHLYDLARRVGLVERKIDFILQSLKLDFKDDAVPTFPQVQEWLRKGNKIEAIKAYRRETGKGLKESKDAVDEMEKRMTKG
;
A
#
# COMPACT_ATOMS: atom_id res chain seq x y z
N MET A 1 -5.93 20.25 22.59
CA MET A 1 -5.17 20.50 21.36
C MET A 1 -4.89 21.98 21.33
N ASP A 2 -3.62 22.36 21.45
CA ASP A 2 -3.19 23.76 21.57
C ASP A 2 -3.47 24.49 20.23
N PRO A 3 -3.83 25.79 20.20
CA PRO A 3 -4.05 26.51 18.94
C PRO A 3 -2.81 26.52 18.03
N ILE A 4 -1.62 26.48 18.64
CA ILE A 4 -0.31 26.40 17.99
C ILE A 4 -0.16 25.07 17.21
N ASP A 5 -0.81 23.98 17.64
CA ASP A 5 -0.76 22.70 16.95
C ASP A 5 -1.50 22.73 15.60
N ARG A 6 -2.58 23.53 15.50
CA ARG A 6 -3.41 23.58 14.29
C ARG A 6 -2.71 24.34 13.17
N GLU A 7 -2.10 25.48 13.51
CA GLU A 7 -1.38 26.31 12.53
C GLU A 7 -0.20 25.54 11.93
N HIS A 8 0.62 24.90 12.77
CA HIS A 8 1.72 24.06 12.30
C HIS A 8 1.23 22.88 11.45
N LEU A 9 0.10 22.27 11.80
CA LEU A 9 -0.50 21.19 11.02
C LEU A 9 -0.97 21.68 9.65
N TYR A 10 -1.55 22.88 9.56
CA TYR A 10 -1.95 23.49 8.28
C TYR A 10 -0.74 23.79 7.39
N ASP A 11 0.33 24.33 7.95
CA ASP A 11 1.54 24.62 7.20
C ASP A 11 2.24 23.34 6.73
N LEU A 12 2.25 22.31 7.56
CA LEU A 12 2.75 20.99 7.15
C LEU A 12 1.90 20.41 6.02
N ALA A 13 0.58 20.42 6.14
CA ALA A 13 -0.33 19.91 5.11
C ALA A 13 -0.15 20.67 3.79
N ARG A 14 -0.02 22.00 3.83
CA ARG A 14 0.29 22.83 2.65
C ARG A 14 1.62 22.43 2.02
N ARG A 15 2.67 22.22 2.82
CA ARG A 15 3.99 21.80 2.33
C ARG A 15 3.94 20.42 1.70
N VAL A 16 3.23 19.47 2.30
CA VAL A 16 3.02 18.12 1.73
C VAL A 16 2.33 18.22 0.38
N GLY A 17 1.21 18.94 0.28
CA GLY A 17 0.50 19.08 -1.00
C GLY A 17 1.28 19.84 -2.09
N LEU A 18 2.26 20.66 -1.72
CA LEU A 18 3.22 21.24 -2.68
C LEU A 18 4.25 20.22 -3.16
N VAL A 19 4.71 19.36 -2.27
CA VAL A 19 5.66 18.28 -2.60
C VAL A 19 4.98 17.24 -3.50
N GLU A 20 3.77 16.81 -3.17
CA GLU A 20 2.99 15.87 -3.99
C GLU A 20 2.84 16.37 -5.43
N ARG A 21 2.39 17.62 -5.62
CA ARG A 21 2.28 18.22 -6.96
C ARG A 21 3.60 18.30 -7.73
N LYS A 22 4.71 18.59 -7.04
CA LYS A 22 6.04 18.60 -7.68
C LYS A 22 6.46 17.20 -8.09
N ILE A 23 6.20 16.20 -7.25
CA ILE A 23 6.49 14.79 -7.55
C ILE A 23 5.67 14.35 -8.76
N ASP A 24 4.36 14.62 -8.79
CA ASP A 24 3.51 14.29 -9.94
C ASP A 24 4.04 14.90 -11.24
N PHE A 25 4.45 16.17 -11.19
CA PHE A 25 5.05 16.84 -12.35
C PHE A 25 6.35 16.18 -12.81
N ILE A 26 7.22 15.81 -11.88
CA ILE A 26 8.48 15.11 -12.18
C ILE A 26 8.18 13.74 -12.80
N LEU A 27 7.31 12.95 -12.18
CA LEU A 27 6.92 11.62 -12.67
C LEU A 27 6.35 11.70 -14.08
N GLN A 28 5.45 12.65 -14.35
CA GLN A 28 4.89 12.88 -15.68
C GLN A 28 5.97 13.28 -16.69
N SER A 29 6.89 14.19 -16.31
CA SER A 29 7.96 14.65 -17.20
C SER A 29 8.93 13.54 -17.59
N LEU A 30 9.19 12.61 -16.65
CA LEU A 30 10.08 11.46 -16.83
C LEU A 30 9.36 10.24 -17.41
N LYS A 31 8.04 10.30 -17.61
CA LYS A 31 7.18 9.18 -18.01
C LYS A 31 7.37 7.96 -17.10
N LEU A 32 7.48 8.21 -15.80
CA LEU A 32 7.62 7.18 -14.78
C LEU A 32 6.28 6.99 -14.07
N ASP A 33 5.87 5.75 -13.94
CA ASP A 33 4.75 5.37 -13.08
C ASP A 33 5.27 5.15 -11.66
N PHE A 34 4.74 5.92 -10.70
CA PHE A 34 4.98 5.64 -9.29
C PHE A 34 4.12 4.47 -8.85
N LYS A 35 4.75 3.34 -8.53
CA LYS A 35 4.12 2.22 -7.86
C LYS A 35 4.43 2.32 -6.38
N ASP A 36 3.39 2.42 -5.56
CA ASP A 36 3.52 2.37 -4.11
C ASP A 36 3.83 0.93 -3.67
N ASP A 37 5.08 0.54 -3.84
CA ASP A 37 5.62 -0.75 -3.43
C ASP A 37 5.89 -0.80 -1.91
N ALA A 38 5.53 0.25 -1.15
CA ALA A 38 5.69 0.30 0.31
C ALA A 38 4.71 -0.64 1.04
N VAL A 39 3.77 -1.26 0.32
CA VAL A 39 3.02 -2.40 0.83
C VAL A 39 3.99 -3.57 0.95
N PRO A 40 4.16 -4.17 2.14
CA PRO A 40 5.01 -5.35 2.29
C PRO A 40 4.65 -6.37 1.22
N THR A 41 5.61 -6.66 0.35
CA THR A 41 5.43 -7.68 -0.69
C THR A 41 5.68 -9.03 -0.05
N PHE A 42 4.75 -9.95 -0.27
CA PHE A 42 4.83 -11.32 0.23
C PHE A 42 4.95 -12.24 -0.98
N PRO A 43 6.18 -12.57 -1.44
CA PRO A 43 6.38 -13.27 -2.70
C PRO A 43 5.62 -14.60 -2.78
N GLN A 44 5.57 -15.36 -1.68
CA GLN A 44 4.83 -16.63 -1.60
C GLN A 44 3.31 -16.41 -1.71
N VAL A 45 2.79 -15.38 -1.05
CA VAL A 45 1.36 -15.02 -1.11
C VAL A 45 0.98 -14.66 -2.55
N GLN A 46 1.80 -13.85 -3.23
CA GLN A 46 1.57 -13.48 -4.62
C GLN A 46 1.64 -14.69 -5.57
N GLU A 47 2.56 -15.64 -5.35
CA GLU A 47 2.64 -16.86 -6.14
C GLU A 47 1.37 -17.71 -5.99
N TRP A 48 0.88 -17.88 -4.76
CA TRP A 48 -0.37 -18.59 -4.51
C TRP A 48 -1.59 -17.89 -5.11
N LEU A 49 -1.63 -16.55 -5.07
CA LEU A 49 -2.67 -15.76 -5.72
C LEU A 49 -2.64 -15.89 -7.25
N ARG A 50 -1.45 -15.86 -7.88
CA ARG A 50 -1.31 -16.11 -9.33
C ARG A 50 -1.79 -17.50 -9.73
N LYS A 51 -1.65 -18.49 -8.84
CA LYS A 51 -2.14 -19.86 -9.03
C LYS A 51 -3.64 -20.04 -8.70
N GLY A 52 -4.34 -18.98 -8.27
CA GLY A 52 -5.75 -19.05 -7.84
C GLY A 52 -5.96 -19.78 -6.51
N ASN A 53 -4.89 -20.07 -5.76
CA ASN A 53 -4.91 -20.85 -4.53
C ASN A 53 -4.95 -19.94 -3.29
N LYS A 54 -6.11 -19.33 -3.08
CA LYS A 54 -6.32 -18.33 -2.02
C LYS A 54 -6.08 -18.84 -0.59
N ILE A 55 -6.40 -20.10 -0.31
CA ILE A 55 -6.20 -20.70 1.02
C ILE A 55 -4.70 -20.76 1.36
N GLU A 56 -3.86 -21.17 0.41
CA GLU A 56 -2.41 -21.22 0.61
C GLU A 56 -1.79 -19.82 0.71
N ALA A 57 -2.34 -18.85 -0.03
CA ALA A 57 -1.97 -17.44 0.13
C ALA A 57 -2.24 -16.92 1.55
N ILE A 58 -3.41 -17.24 2.13
CA ILE A 58 -3.75 -16.87 3.52
C ILE A 58 -2.83 -17.57 4.52
N LYS A 59 -2.50 -18.85 4.31
CA LYS A 59 -1.55 -19.57 5.18
C LYS A 59 -0.16 -18.98 5.12
N ALA A 60 0.34 -18.65 3.92
CA ALA A 60 1.63 -18.01 3.73
C ALA A 60 1.68 -16.65 4.45
N TYR A 61 0.67 -15.80 4.24
CA TYR A 61 0.59 -14.49 4.88
C TYR A 61 0.58 -14.60 6.42
N ARG A 62 -0.21 -15.55 6.97
CA ARG A 62 -0.22 -15.82 8.42
C ARG A 62 1.14 -16.21 8.97
N ARG A 63 1.88 -17.04 8.24
CA ARG A 63 3.21 -17.50 8.63
C ARG A 63 4.22 -16.36 8.67
N GLU A 64 4.12 -15.45 7.70
CA GLU A 64 5.05 -14.32 7.55
C GLU A 64 4.74 -13.16 8.50
N THR A 65 3.45 -12.90 8.79
CA THR A 65 3.05 -11.74 9.61
C THR A 65 2.59 -12.06 11.02
N GLY A 66 2.33 -13.34 11.33
CA GLY A 66 1.76 -13.77 12.62
C GLY A 66 0.32 -13.29 12.89
N LYS A 67 -0.36 -12.76 11.87
CA LYS A 67 -1.70 -12.16 12.03
C LYS A 67 -2.80 -13.21 12.22
N GLY A 68 -3.93 -12.77 12.78
CA GLY A 68 -5.13 -13.59 12.92
C GLY A 68 -5.69 -14.02 11.56
N LEU A 69 -6.52 -15.07 11.55
CA LEU A 69 -7.10 -15.61 10.32
C LEU A 69 -7.91 -14.56 9.54
N LYS A 70 -8.70 -13.75 10.26
CA LYS A 70 -9.52 -12.69 9.68
C LYS A 70 -8.66 -11.62 9.01
N GLU A 71 -7.71 -11.04 9.75
CA GLU A 71 -6.80 -10.01 9.23
C GLU A 71 -5.98 -10.50 8.03
N SER A 72 -5.62 -11.79 8.04
CA SER A 72 -4.86 -12.40 6.96
C SER A 72 -5.71 -12.60 5.71
N LYS A 73 -6.97 -13.02 5.88
CA LYS A 73 -7.92 -13.07 4.78
C LYS A 73 -8.14 -11.68 4.19
N ASP A 74 -8.40 -10.69 5.02
CA ASP A 74 -8.69 -9.32 4.58
C ASP A 74 -7.50 -8.73 3.80
N ALA A 75 -6.28 -8.94 4.28
CA ALA A 75 -5.08 -8.49 3.56
C ALA A 75 -4.87 -9.21 2.22
N VAL A 76 -5.08 -10.52 2.17
CA VAL A 76 -4.94 -11.31 0.93
C VAL A 76 -6.04 -10.95 -0.08
N ASP A 77 -7.27 -10.68 0.39
CA ASP A 77 -8.38 -10.19 -0.44
C ASP A 77 -8.03 -8.86 -1.12
N GLU A 78 -7.42 -7.93 -0.39
CA GLU A 78 -6.98 -6.64 -0.95
C GLU A 78 -5.80 -6.79 -1.92
N MET A 79 -4.86 -7.69 -1.65
CA MET A 79 -3.78 -8.01 -2.60
C MET A 79 -4.32 -8.58 -3.92
N GLU A 80 -5.27 -9.51 -3.85
CA GLU A 80 -5.92 -10.11 -5.02
C GLU A 80 -6.66 -9.06 -5.86
N LYS A 81 -7.39 -8.13 -5.23
CA LYS A 81 -8.06 -7.02 -5.92
C LYS A 81 -7.08 -6.09 -6.64
N ARG A 82 -5.92 -5.82 -6.06
CA ARG A 82 -4.89 -4.97 -6.69
C ARG A 82 -4.25 -5.66 -7.88
N MET A 83 -4.02 -6.97 -7.81
CA MET A 83 -3.44 -7.77 -8.89
C MET A 83 -4.37 -7.92 -10.10
N THR A 84 -5.69 -7.84 -9.90
CA THR A 84 -6.70 -7.95 -10.96
C THR A 84 -7.10 -6.61 -11.58
N LYS A 85 -6.71 -5.49 -10.97
CA LYS A 85 -7.00 -4.12 -11.43
C LYS A 85 -5.84 -3.47 -12.20
N GLY A 86 -4.82 -4.23 -12.58
CA GLY A 86 -3.66 -3.78 -13.36
C GLY A 86 -3.75 -4.14 -14.82
#